data_AF-A0A7H4P040-F1
#
_entry.id   AF-A0A7H4P040-F1
#
_cell.length_a   1.000
_cell.length_b   1.000
_cell.length_c   1.000
_cell.angle_alpha   90.00
_cell.angle_beta   90.00
_cell.angle_gamma   90.00
#
_symmetry.space_group_name_H-M   'P 1'
#
loop_
_entity.id
_entity.type
_entity.pdbx_description
1 polymer ?
#
loop_
_entity_poly.entity_id
_entity_poly.type
_entity_poly.pdbx_seq_one_letter_code
_entity_poly.pdbx_strand_id
1 'polypeptide(L)'
;MKKPRPGSGSIFKNAEGDFFVCTAEEGSKAFLHRFAAAGAAIRYQAVHADEVEDILALDIALRRNDTDWFEHLPADIDSQLVHKLYYGHFMCHVFHQDYIVKKGVDAHELKEKMLVLLKERGAQYPAEHNVRPSV
;
A
#
# COMPACT_ATOMS: atom_id res chain seq x y z
N MET A 1 8.03 -38.20 -2.58
CA MET A 1 7.05 -37.19 -2.13
C MET A 1 7.04 -37.17 -0.60
N LYS A 2 7.70 -36.19 0.04
CA LYS A 2 7.69 -36.06 1.51
C LYS A 2 6.42 -35.29 1.90
N LYS A 3 5.58 -35.88 2.75
CA LYS A 3 4.41 -35.17 3.33
C LYS A 3 4.87 -33.91 4.07
N PRO A 4 4.18 -32.77 3.92
CA PRO A 4 4.46 -31.60 4.76
C PRO A 4 4.10 -31.94 6.21
N ARG A 5 5.00 -31.59 7.14
CA ARG A 5 4.75 -31.71 8.58
C ARG A 5 3.76 -30.61 9.01
N PRO A 6 2.74 -30.90 9.83
CA PRO A 6 1.89 -29.86 10.40
C PRO A 6 2.70 -29.16 11.50
N GLY A 7 2.84 -27.86 11.36
CA GLY A 7 3.57 -27.01 12.31
C GLY A 7 2.99 -25.60 12.32
N SER A 8 1.67 -25.47 12.29
CA SER A 8 0.98 -24.24 12.65
C SER A 8 0.71 -24.25 14.15
N GLY A 9 0.89 -23.11 14.83
CA GLY A 9 0.36 -22.94 16.19
C GLY A 9 1.28 -22.32 17.24
N SER A 10 2.45 -21.77 16.91
CA SER A 10 3.31 -21.16 17.94
C SER A 10 3.59 -19.66 17.79
N ILE A 11 3.25 -19.03 16.68
CA ILE A 11 3.59 -17.60 16.45
C ILE A 11 2.47 -16.68 16.98
N PHE A 12 1.21 -17.10 16.85
CA PHE A 12 0.02 -16.33 17.25
C PHE A 12 -0.53 -16.76 18.63
N LYS A 13 0.33 -17.14 19.60
CA LYS A 13 -0.14 -17.62 20.91
C LYS A 13 -0.95 -16.59 21.70
N ASN A 14 -0.55 -15.32 21.58
CA ASN A 14 -1.14 -14.18 22.29
C ASN A 14 -1.57 -13.06 21.32
N ALA A 15 -1.76 -13.37 20.04
CA ALA A 15 -2.13 -12.40 19.00
C ALA A 15 -3.11 -13.04 18.03
N GLU A 16 -3.92 -12.23 17.35
CA GLU A 16 -4.83 -12.72 16.32
C GLU A 16 -4.08 -13.00 15.02
N GLY A 17 -4.41 -14.12 14.37
CA GLY A 17 -3.85 -14.49 13.07
C GLY A 17 -3.65 -15.99 12.89
N ASP A 18 -3.47 -16.40 11.64
CA ASP A 18 -3.03 -17.75 11.27
C ASP A 18 -2.14 -17.67 10.02
N PHE A 19 -1.40 -18.74 9.75
CA PHE A 19 -0.59 -18.88 8.55
C PHE A 19 -0.54 -20.35 8.13
N PHE A 20 -0.32 -20.58 6.84
CA PHE A 20 -0.08 -21.91 6.32
C PHE A 20 1.20 -21.94 5.50
N VAL A 21 1.81 -23.12 5.41
CA VAL A 21 2.97 -23.33 4.56
C VAL A 21 2.49 -23.47 3.13
N CYS A 22 2.80 -22.50 2.29
CA CYS A 22 2.49 -22.56 0.87
C CYS A 22 3.16 -23.78 0.20
N THR A 23 2.42 -24.43 -0.68
CA THR A 23 3.00 -25.22 -1.77
C THR A 23 3.78 -24.31 -2.73
N ALA A 24 4.59 -24.91 -3.62
CA ALA A 24 5.33 -24.15 -4.63
C ALA A 24 4.38 -23.35 -5.55
N GLU A 25 3.23 -23.93 -5.90
CA GLU A 25 2.21 -23.27 -6.73
C GLU A 25 1.57 -22.09 -6.01
N GLU A 26 1.16 -22.27 -4.75
CA GLU A 26 0.57 -21.19 -3.94
C GLU A 26 1.57 -20.05 -3.71
N GLY A 27 2.82 -20.35 -3.42
CA GLY A 27 3.87 -19.35 -3.27
C GLY A 27 4.09 -18.53 -4.54
N SER A 28 4.13 -19.20 -5.69
CA SER A 28 4.26 -18.53 -6.99
C SER A 28 3.06 -17.63 -7.30
N LYS A 29 1.83 -18.11 -7.07
CA LYS A 29 0.60 -17.32 -7.27
C LYS A 29 0.49 -16.13 -6.33
N ALA A 30 0.82 -16.32 -5.04
CA ALA A 30 0.80 -15.24 -4.06
C ALA A 30 1.78 -14.13 -4.45
N PHE A 31 2.98 -14.50 -4.89
CA PHE A 31 3.98 -13.54 -5.36
C PHE A 31 3.48 -12.81 -6.61
N LEU A 32 2.98 -13.53 -7.62
CA LEU A 32 2.43 -12.92 -8.84
C LEU A 32 1.27 -11.95 -8.54
N HIS A 33 0.36 -12.34 -7.65
CA HIS A 33 -0.76 -11.49 -7.23
C HIS A 33 -0.26 -10.19 -6.57
N ARG A 34 0.81 -10.26 -5.75
CA ARG A 34 1.40 -9.07 -5.13
C ARG A 34 1.95 -8.08 -6.18
N PHE A 35 2.52 -8.54 -7.30
CA PHE A 35 2.96 -7.64 -8.37
C PHE A 35 1.79 -7.10 -9.21
N ALA A 36 0.74 -7.92 -9.41
CA ALA A 36 -0.46 -7.47 -10.11
C ALA A 36 -1.16 -6.30 -9.40
N ALA A 37 -1.02 -6.19 -8.07
CA ALA A 37 -1.58 -5.08 -7.29
C ALA A 37 -1.11 -3.70 -7.79
N ALA A 38 0.15 -3.58 -8.24
CA ALA A 38 0.67 -2.31 -8.77
C ALA A 38 -0.03 -1.86 -10.07
N GLY A 39 -0.61 -2.79 -10.82
CA GLY A 39 -1.42 -2.47 -12.00
C GLY A 39 -2.90 -2.24 -11.68
N ALA A 40 -3.37 -2.62 -10.48
CA ALA A 40 -4.80 -2.60 -10.16
C ALA A 40 -5.36 -1.18 -10.13
N ALA A 41 -4.64 -0.22 -9.53
CA ALA A 41 -5.03 1.18 -9.51
C ALA A 41 -5.18 1.75 -10.93
N ILE A 42 -4.16 1.52 -11.78
CA ILE A 42 -4.12 1.96 -13.17
C ILE A 42 -5.30 1.41 -13.96
N ARG A 43 -5.59 0.11 -13.81
CA ARG A 43 -6.71 -0.53 -14.50
C ARG A 43 -8.06 -0.04 -13.97
N TYR A 44 -8.18 0.20 -12.68
CA TYR A 44 -9.39 0.74 -12.08
C TYR A 44 -9.69 2.14 -12.64
N GLN A 45 -8.70 3.04 -12.62
CA GLN A 45 -8.84 4.39 -13.15
C GLN A 45 -9.19 4.37 -14.64
N ALA A 46 -8.56 3.51 -15.44
CA ALA A 46 -8.85 3.42 -16.88
C ALA A 46 -10.30 2.97 -17.18
N VAL A 47 -10.89 2.14 -16.31
CA VAL A 47 -12.29 1.67 -16.46
C VAL A 47 -13.28 2.73 -15.97
N HIS A 48 -12.91 3.54 -14.98
CA HIS A 48 -13.78 4.53 -14.33
C HIS A 48 -13.32 5.97 -14.61
N ALA A 49 -12.71 6.22 -15.78
CA ALA A 49 -12.00 7.49 -16.07
C ALA A 49 -12.90 8.74 -15.93
N ASP A 50 -14.21 8.57 -16.16
CA ASP A 50 -15.20 9.64 -16.01
C ASP A 50 -15.70 9.84 -14.57
N GLU A 51 -15.41 8.90 -13.66
CA GLU A 51 -15.91 8.86 -12.28
C GLU A 51 -14.85 9.20 -11.23
N VAL A 52 -13.57 9.16 -11.59
CA VAL A 52 -12.44 9.39 -10.69
C VAL A 52 -11.40 10.33 -11.30
N GLU A 53 -10.54 10.89 -10.46
CA GLU A 53 -9.36 11.64 -10.93
C GLU A 53 -8.15 10.72 -11.13
N ASP A 54 -7.04 11.34 -11.55
CA ASP A 54 -5.75 10.68 -11.63
C ASP A 54 -5.34 10.05 -10.31
N ILE A 55 -4.59 8.94 -10.42
CA ILE A 55 -4.13 8.18 -9.27
C ILE A 55 -3.08 9.00 -8.53
N LEU A 56 -3.34 9.24 -7.25
CA LEU A 56 -2.33 9.80 -6.35
C LEU A 56 -1.53 8.63 -5.79
N ALA A 57 -0.27 8.50 -6.21
CA ALA A 57 0.63 7.44 -5.75
C ALA A 57 1.73 8.02 -4.84
N LEU A 58 1.89 7.43 -3.66
CA LEU A 58 2.95 7.75 -2.70
C LEU A 58 3.86 6.54 -2.49
N ASP A 59 5.16 6.79 -2.53
CA ASP A 59 6.21 5.79 -2.32
C ASP A 59 7.05 6.18 -1.11
N ILE A 60 6.77 5.55 0.02
CA ILE A 60 7.18 6.03 1.34
C ILE A 60 8.06 5.00 2.06
N ALA A 61 9.07 5.50 2.78
CA ALA A 61 9.88 4.71 3.69
C ALA A 61 9.65 5.21 5.12
N LEU A 62 9.10 4.37 5.98
CA LEU A 62 8.95 4.69 7.41
C LEU A 62 10.27 4.51 8.14
N ARG A 63 10.36 5.06 9.35
CA ARG A 63 11.50 4.82 10.23
C ARG A 63 11.58 3.33 10.55
N ARG A 64 12.80 2.80 10.68
CA ARG A 64 13.03 1.37 10.96
C ARG A 64 12.45 0.89 12.30
N ASN A 65 12.26 1.82 13.23
CA ASN A 65 11.68 1.55 14.56
C ASN A 65 10.22 2.00 14.66
N ASP A 66 9.56 2.31 13.55
CA ASP A 66 8.15 2.70 13.57
C ASP A 66 7.26 1.50 13.89
N THR A 67 6.43 1.63 14.91
CA THR A 67 5.52 0.57 15.37
C THR A 67 4.10 0.76 14.85
N ASP A 68 3.75 2.01 14.51
CA ASP A 68 2.45 2.36 13.97
C ASP A 68 2.59 2.52 12.46
N TRP A 69 2.66 1.38 11.75
CA TRP A 69 2.94 1.33 10.31
C TRP A 69 1.69 1.55 9.46
N PHE A 70 0.52 1.13 9.95
CA PHE A 70 -0.74 1.24 9.23
C PHE A 70 -1.23 2.70 9.25
N GLU A 71 -1.77 3.16 8.13
CA GLU A 71 -2.16 4.55 7.99
C GLU A 71 -3.56 4.83 8.56
N HIS A 72 -3.66 5.94 9.28
CA HIS A 72 -4.93 6.52 9.72
C HIS A 72 -5.02 7.96 9.22
N LEU A 73 -5.71 8.16 8.10
CA LEU A 73 -5.88 9.50 7.51
C LEU A 73 -6.92 10.31 8.30
N PRO A 74 -6.68 11.62 8.49
CA PRO A 74 -7.71 12.56 8.93
C PRO A 74 -8.96 12.51 8.04
N ALA A 75 -10.13 12.75 8.63
CA ALA A 75 -11.42 12.59 7.95
C ALA A 75 -11.58 13.51 6.73
N ASP A 76 -10.97 14.70 6.76
CA ASP A 76 -10.97 15.65 5.64
C ASP A 76 -10.21 15.10 4.43
N ILE A 77 -9.11 14.35 4.64
CA ILE A 77 -8.40 13.64 3.56
C ILE A 77 -9.17 12.39 3.15
N ASP A 78 -9.57 11.56 4.12
CA ASP A 78 -10.19 10.25 3.83
C ASP A 78 -11.50 10.39 3.04
N SER A 79 -12.28 11.44 3.32
CA SER A 79 -13.52 11.73 2.61
C SER A 79 -13.34 12.11 1.13
N GLN A 80 -12.12 12.41 0.68
CA GLN A 80 -11.80 12.75 -0.71
C GLN A 80 -11.41 11.52 -1.54
N LEU A 81 -11.29 10.35 -0.92
CA LEU A 81 -10.82 9.11 -1.53
C LEU A 81 -11.96 8.14 -1.80
N VAL A 82 -11.88 7.42 -2.91
CA VAL A 82 -12.75 6.28 -3.25
C VAL A 82 -12.13 5.00 -2.69
N HIS A 83 -10.85 4.79 -2.97
CA HIS A 83 -10.11 3.60 -2.55
C HIS A 83 -8.69 3.95 -2.10
N LYS A 84 -8.19 3.13 -1.17
CA LYS A 84 -6.83 3.19 -0.61
C LYS A 84 -6.19 1.82 -0.81
N LEU A 85 -5.14 1.76 -1.62
CA LEU A 85 -4.48 0.53 -2.02
C LEU A 85 -3.09 0.52 -1.38
N TYR A 86 -2.87 -0.37 -0.41
CA TYR A 86 -1.62 -0.46 0.33
C TYR A 86 -0.89 -1.76 0.02
N TYR A 87 0.34 -1.65 -0.48
CA TYR A 87 1.21 -2.79 -0.73
C TYR A 87 2.67 -2.34 -0.67
N GLY A 88 3.61 -3.21 -0.32
CA GLY A 88 4.99 -2.76 -0.15
C GLY A 88 5.99 -3.88 0.15
N HIS A 89 7.14 -3.46 0.66
CA HIS A 89 8.22 -4.29 1.17
C HIS A 89 8.22 -4.18 2.70
N PHE A 90 7.34 -4.98 3.35
CA PHE A 90 7.03 -4.82 4.76
C PHE A 90 8.27 -4.81 5.67
N MET A 91 9.20 -5.74 5.48
CA MET A 91 10.43 -5.83 6.30
C MET A 91 11.44 -4.71 6.04
N CYS A 92 11.32 -3.99 4.90
CA CYS A 92 12.12 -2.81 4.61
C CYS A 92 11.46 -1.51 5.11
N HIS A 93 10.24 -1.59 5.66
CA HIS A 93 9.40 -0.44 6.00
C HIS A 93 9.12 0.49 4.80
N VAL A 94 9.11 -0.07 3.58
CA VAL A 94 8.75 0.65 2.35
C VAL A 94 7.33 0.27 1.92
N PHE A 95 6.50 1.28 1.67
CA PHE A 95 5.11 1.11 1.27
C PHE A 95 4.80 1.95 0.03
N HIS A 96 4.10 1.34 -0.91
CA HIS A 96 3.43 2.03 -2.00
C HIS A 96 1.96 2.17 -1.60
N GLN A 97 1.49 3.41 -1.58
CA GLN A 97 0.13 3.76 -1.25
C GLN A 97 -0.47 4.45 -2.48
N ASP A 98 -1.35 3.74 -3.16
CA ASP A 98 -2.07 4.25 -4.32
C ASP A 98 -3.49 4.63 -3.91
N TYR A 99 -3.88 5.85 -4.23
CA TYR A 99 -5.16 6.42 -3.86
C TYR A 99 -5.98 6.73 -5.10
N ILE A 100 -7.21 6.23 -5.13
CA ILE A 100 -8.20 6.59 -6.14
C ILE A 100 -8.95 7.80 -5.61
N VAL A 101 -8.74 8.96 -6.25
CA VAL A 101 -9.27 10.26 -5.81
C VAL A 101 -10.65 10.48 -6.43
N LYS A 102 -11.60 11.01 -5.65
CA LYS A 102 -12.96 11.34 -6.14
C LYS A 102 -12.91 12.41 -7.24
N LYS A 103 -13.80 12.30 -8.23
CA LYS A 103 -13.93 13.31 -9.29
C LYS A 103 -14.10 14.73 -8.72
N GLY A 104 -13.41 15.69 -9.31
CA GLY A 104 -13.45 17.11 -8.95
C GLY A 104 -12.59 17.50 -7.75
N VAL A 105 -11.90 16.56 -7.11
CA VAL A 105 -10.92 16.88 -6.06
C VAL A 105 -9.58 17.27 -6.70
N ASP A 106 -8.94 18.31 -6.16
CA ASP A 106 -7.58 18.67 -6.55
C ASP A 106 -6.58 17.65 -5.96
N ALA A 107 -6.14 16.71 -6.81
CA ALA A 107 -5.18 15.68 -6.44
C ALA A 107 -3.80 16.25 -6.06
N HIS A 108 -3.42 17.43 -6.57
CA HIS A 108 -2.17 18.08 -6.21
C HIS A 108 -2.22 18.66 -4.80
N GLU A 109 -3.28 19.41 -4.48
CA GLU A 109 -3.49 19.94 -3.13
C GLU A 109 -3.60 18.79 -2.10
N LEU A 110 -4.32 17.73 -2.45
CA LEU A 110 -4.44 16.54 -1.60
C LEU A 110 -3.08 15.88 -1.35
N LYS A 111 -2.25 15.74 -2.38
CA LYS A 111 -0.91 15.19 -2.27
C LYS A 111 -0.05 16.01 -1.31
N GLU A 112 -0.03 17.33 -1.45
CA GLU A 112 0.75 18.21 -0.56
C GLU A 112 0.31 18.05 0.91
N LYS A 113 -1.00 17.96 1.19
CA LYS A 113 -1.50 17.68 2.54
C LYS A 113 -0.99 16.35 3.09
N MET A 114 -1.01 15.29 2.28
CA MET A 114 -0.49 13.98 2.69
C MET A 114 1.02 13.99 2.91
N LEU A 115 1.78 14.72 2.09
CA LEU A 115 3.23 14.87 2.26
C LEU A 115 3.59 15.60 3.56
N VAL A 116 2.79 16.56 4.01
CA VAL A 116 2.96 17.21 5.33
C VAL A 116 2.81 16.19 6.45
N LEU A 117 1.78 15.35 6.42
CA LEU A 117 1.56 14.31 7.44
C LEU A 117 2.72 13.29 7.47
N LEU A 118 3.21 12.88 6.30
CA LEU A 118 4.34 11.96 6.18
C LEU A 118 5.63 12.57 6.74
N LYS A 119 5.85 13.86 6.49
CA LYS A 119 6.99 14.60 7.03
C LYS A 119 6.91 14.69 8.57
N GLU A 120 5.75 14.98 9.12
CA GLU A 120 5.52 15.00 10.58
C GLU A 120 5.76 13.63 11.23
N ARG A 121 5.39 12.56 10.53
CA ARG A 121 5.68 11.17 10.94
C ARG A 121 7.16 10.78 10.81
N GLY A 122 7.97 11.59 10.13
CA GLY A 122 9.38 11.32 9.86
C GLY A 122 9.61 10.26 8.78
N ALA A 123 8.63 10.03 7.91
CA ALA A 123 8.78 9.17 6.74
C ALA A 123 9.60 9.88 5.65
N GLN A 124 10.35 9.10 4.87
CA GLN A 124 11.05 9.59 3.69
C GLN A 124 10.21 9.37 2.42
N TYR A 125 10.27 10.34 1.52
CA TYR A 125 9.63 10.32 0.21
C TYR A 125 10.53 11.07 -0.80
N PRO A 126 10.78 10.54 -2.01
CA PRO A 126 10.45 9.19 -2.46
C PRO A 126 11.38 8.12 -1.84
N ALA A 127 10.90 6.88 -1.72
CA ALA A 127 11.64 5.77 -1.11
C ALA A 127 12.49 4.96 -2.12
N GLU A 128 11.90 4.51 -3.22
CA GLU A 128 12.51 3.64 -4.23
C GLU A 128 12.29 4.18 -5.66
N HIS A 129 11.11 4.74 -5.93
CA HIS A 129 10.77 5.34 -7.21
C HIS A 129 11.23 6.81 -7.21
N ASN A 130 12.39 7.07 -7.82
CA ASN A 130 12.91 8.42 -8.09
C ASN A 130 11.81 9.44 -8.47
N VAL A 131 12.05 10.73 -8.20
CA VAL A 131 11.12 11.82 -8.50
C VAL A 131 10.71 11.77 -9.98
N ARG A 132 9.45 11.43 -10.26
CA ARG A 132 8.86 11.70 -11.58
C ARG A 132 8.57 13.20 -11.67
N PRO A 133 8.98 13.89 -12.75
CA PRO A 133 8.52 15.25 -13.00
C PRO A 133 6.99 15.25 -13.06
N SER A 134 6.36 16.13 -12.29
CA SER A 134 4.98 16.55 -12.54
C SER A 134 4.94 17.16 -13.94
N VAL A 135 4.24 16.52 -14.87
CA VAL A 135 3.87 17.09 -16.17
C VAL A 135 2.60 17.91 -16.03
#